data_AF-A8PMG4-F1
#
_entry.id   AF-A8PMG4-F1
#
_cell.length_a   1.000
_cell.length_b   1.000
_cell.length_c   1.000
_cell.angle_alpha   90.00
_cell.angle_beta   90.00
_cell.angle_gamma   90.00
#
_symmetry.space_group_name_H-M   'P 1'
#
loop_
_entity.id
_entity.type
_entity.pdbx_description
1 polymer ?
#
loop_
_entity_poly.entity_id
_entity_poly.type
_entity_poly.pdbx_seq_one_letter_code
_entity_poly.pdbx_strand_id
1 'polypeptide(L)'
;MNRSLFSDIKEFSRIELIGECLNTFGSICPYSNKFYIFFIARDSNYNSVMLEEKDIIYAVKNKKIRLVHYLTGDEYTLGIVLENPQGDMFTLTNFFRKKEVNVMEIVAGKFSGYAPISVVFDLSNEIIISTEFMSFSGFECRALVYQK
;
A
#
# COMPACT_ATOMS: atom_id res chain seq x y z
N MET A 1 6.83 -25.46 7.48
CA MET A 1 6.85 -24.00 7.66
C MET A 1 6.68 -23.36 6.30
N ASN A 2 5.56 -22.70 6.02
CA ASN A 2 5.39 -21.94 4.78
C ASN A 2 6.23 -20.66 4.88
N ARG A 3 7.39 -20.65 4.22
CA ARG A 3 8.21 -19.46 4.06
C ARG A 3 7.50 -18.52 3.08
N SER A 4 7.30 -17.26 3.47
CA SER A 4 6.72 -16.27 2.55
C SER A 4 7.77 -15.85 1.52
N LEU A 5 7.36 -15.78 0.25
CA LEU A 5 8.18 -15.25 -0.85
C LEU A 5 8.58 -13.79 -0.63
N PHE A 6 7.89 -13.09 0.26
CA PHE A 6 8.21 -11.72 0.65
C PHE A 6 9.64 -11.60 1.24
N SER A 7 10.14 -12.67 1.87
CA SER A 7 11.50 -12.70 2.42
C SER A 7 12.61 -12.76 1.37
N ASP A 8 12.27 -13.13 0.13
CA ASP A 8 13.21 -13.29 -0.97
C ASP A 8 13.25 -12.05 -1.89
N ILE A 9 12.39 -11.05 -1.63
CA ILE A 9 12.38 -9.76 -2.33
C ILE A 9 13.58 -8.93 -1.90
N LYS A 10 14.23 -8.29 -2.87
CA LYS A 10 15.36 -7.36 -2.68
C LYS A 10 15.06 -5.94 -3.07
N GLU A 11 14.08 -5.72 -3.93
CA GLU A 11 13.72 -4.38 -4.39
C GLU A 11 12.20 -4.28 -4.56
N PHE A 12 11.65 -3.15 -4.16
CA PHE A 12 10.35 -2.67 -4.62
C PHE A 12 10.56 -1.45 -5.49
N SER A 13 9.96 -1.45 -6.68
CA SER A 13 10.04 -0.35 -7.63
C SER A 13 8.67 -0.03 -8.22
N ARG A 14 8.58 1.13 -8.88
CA ARG A 14 7.32 1.65 -9.47
C ARG A 14 6.16 1.57 -8.47
N ILE A 15 6.44 2.01 -7.25
CA ILE A 15 5.41 2.08 -6.22
C ILE A 15 4.54 3.29 -6.56
N GLU A 16 3.26 3.05 -6.81
CA GLU A 16 2.29 4.09 -7.17
C GLU A 16 1.04 3.90 -6.30
N LEU A 17 0.54 4.99 -5.72
CA LEU A 17 -0.70 4.99 -4.95
C LEU A 17 -1.75 5.80 -5.71
N ILE A 18 -2.84 5.16 -6.13
CA ILE A 18 -3.93 5.81 -6.86
C ILE A 18 -5.20 5.73 -6.02
N GLY A 19 -5.77 6.88 -5.68
CA GLY A 19 -7.10 6.95 -5.06
C GLY A 19 -8.19 6.88 -6.12
N GLU A 20 -9.15 5.99 -5.94
CA GLU A 20 -10.42 6.04 -6.66
C GLU A 20 -11.34 7.00 -5.90
N CYS A 21 -11.31 8.28 -6.28
CA CYS A 21 -12.33 9.22 -5.85
C CYS A 21 -13.52 9.07 -6.80
N LEU A 22 -14.54 8.30 -6.41
CA LEU A 22 -15.77 8.13 -7.21
C LEU A 22 -16.59 9.43 -7.39
N ASN A 23 -16.06 10.59 -6.98
CA ASN A 23 -16.80 11.82 -6.75
C ASN A 23 -16.23 13.07 -7.44
N THR A 24 -15.65 12.94 -8.64
CA THR A 24 -15.23 14.13 -9.39
C THR A 24 -16.41 15.02 -9.83
N PHE A 25 -17.67 14.56 -9.74
CA PHE A 25 -18.86 15.33 -10.18
C PHE A 25 -20.16 15.12 -9.36
N GLY A 26 -20.09 15.14 -8.02
CA GLY A 26 -21.27 15.50 -7.21
C GLY A 26 -21.68 14.54 -6.08
N SER A 27 -22.21 15.16 -5.02
CA SER A 27 -22.86 14.60 -3.82
C SER A 27 -22.02 13.69 -2.91
N ILE A 28 -22.18 13.92 -1.60
CA ILE A 28 -21.59 13.20 -0.47
C ILE A 28 -21.69 11.68 -0.68
N CYS A 29 -20.55 11.00 -0.86
CA CYS A 29 -20.50 9.54 -0.98
C CYS A 29 -20.38 8.92 0.43
N PRO A 30 -21.24 7.96 0.80
CA PRO A 30 -21.15 7.23 2.06
C PRO A 30 -20.13 6.07 2.01
N TYR A 31 -19.46 5.85 0.87
CA TYR A 31 -18.50 4.77 0.69
C TYR A 31 -17.05 5.26 0.76
N SER A 32 -16.30 4.49 1.52
CA SER A 32 -14.89 4.63 1.86
C SER A 32 -13.99 4.90 0.66
N ASN A 33 -13.06 5.85 0.82
CA ASN A 33 -12.03 6.11 -0.17
C ASN A 33 -11.28 4.80 -0.46
N LYS A 34 -11.35 4.32 -1.70
CA LYS A 34 -10.60 3.17 -2.20
C LYS A 34 -9.27 3.65 -2.75
N PHE A 35 -8.24 2.84 -2.53
CA PHE A 35 -6.88 3.11 -2.92
C PHE A 35 -6.27 1.87 -3.54
N TYR A 36 -5.45 2.09 -4.56
CA TYR A 36 -4.70 1.04 -5.23
C TYR A 36 -3.22 1.33 -5.08
N ILE A 37 -2.47 0.43 -4.45
CA ILE A 37 -1.01 0.46 -4.45
C ILE A 37 -0.52 -0.49 -5.54
N PHE A 38 0.13 0.06 -6.57
CA PHE A 38 0.84 -0.68 -7.60
C PHE A 38 2.30 -0.76 -7.22
N PHE A 39 2.94 -1.91 -7.44
CA PHE A 39 4.37 -2.06 -7.23
C PHE A 39 4.92 -3.27 -7.99
N ILE A 40 6.22 -3.21 -8.31
CA ILE A 40 6.99 -4.32 -8.83
C ILE A 40 7.94 -4.79 -7.72
N ALA A 41 7.86 -6.08 -7.38
CA ALA A 41 8.82 -6.73 -6.50
C ALA A 41 9.90 -7.42 -7.35
N ARG A 42 11.17 -7.35 -6.96
CA ARG A 42 12.26 -8.06 -7.63
C ARG A 42 13.10 -8.91 -6.67
N ASP A 43 13.62 -10.04 -7.18
CA ASP A 43 14.56 -10.90 -6.47
C ASP A 43 16.01 -10.37 -6.58
N SER A 44 16.98 -11.11 -6.03
CA SER A 44 18.40 -10.76 -6.12
C SER A 44 18.99 -10.78 -7.53
N ASN A 45 18.29 -11.38 -8.49
CA ASN A 45 18.68 -11.46 -9.89
C ASN A 45 17.92 -10.42 -10.75
N TYR A 46 17.21 -9.48 -10.11
CA TYR A 46 16.37 -8.47 -10.75
C TYR A 46 15.19 -9.04 -11.56
N ASN A 47 14.80 -10.29 -11.33
CA ASN A 47 13.60 -10.86 -11.93
C ASN A 47 12.36 -10.37 -11.17
N SER A 48 11.30 -10.05 -11.91
CA SER A 48 10.01 -9.69 -11.35
C SER A 48 9.41 -10.86 -10.56
N VAL A 49 9.10 -10.63 -9.28
CA VAL A 49 8.51 -11.60 -8.36
C VAL A 49 7.01 -11.39 -8.33
N MET A 50 6.27 -12.44 -8.68
CA MET A 50 4.81 -12.46 -8.64
C MET A 50 4.35 -12.93 -7.28
N LEU A 51 3.92 -12.00 -6.43
CA LEU A 51 3.47 -12.34 -5.07
C LEU A 51 2.09 -12.99 -5.10
N GLU A 52 1.77 -13.76 -4.07
CA GLU A 52 0.42 -14.27 -3.86
C GLU A 52 -0.26 -13.49 -2.73
N GLU A 53 -1.59 -13.55 -2.69
CA GLU A 53 -2.39 -12.88 -1.65
C GLU A 53 -1.91 -13.25 -0.23
N LYS A 54 -1.52 -14.52 -0.02
CA LYS A 54 -0.97 -15.01 1.25
C LYS A 54 0.33 -14.30 1.66
N ASP A 55 1.17 -13.92 0.71
CA ASP A 55 2.44 -13.22 0.98
C ASP A 55 2.17 -11.78 1.41
N ILE A 56 1.20 -11.12 0.77
CA ILE A 56 0.76 -9.78 1.13
C ILE A 56 0.07 -9.77 2.49
N ILE A 57 -0.83 -10.72 2.74
CA ILE A 57 -1.47 -10.90 4.04
C ILE A 57 -0.41 -11.10 5.13
N TYR A 58 0.56 -11.98 4.88
CA TYR A 58 1.68 -12.17 5.80
C TYR A 58 2.45 -10.88 6.03
N ALA A 59 2.77 -10.14 4.97
CA ALA A 59 3.53 -8.90 5.05
C ALA A 59 2.79 -7.81 5.84
N VAL A 60 1.48 -7.63 5.63
CA VAL A 60 0.66 -6.68 6.41
C VAL A 60 0.61 -7.09 7.88
N LYS A 61 0.31 -8.37 8.18
CA LYS A 61 0.24 -8.88 9.56
C LYS A 61 1.54 -8.71 10.34
N ASN A 62 2.68 -8.85 9.66
CA ASN A 62 4.00 -8.74 10.26
C ASN A 62 4.60 -7.34 10.10
N LYS A 63 3.79 -6.33 9.77
CA LYS A 63 4.21 -4.93 9.62
C LYS A 63 5.35 -4.71 8.62
N LYS A 64 5.47 -5.60 7.63
CA LYS A 64 6.41 -5.49 6.50
C LYS A 64 5.90 -4.58 5.40
N ILE A 65 4.60 -4.34 5.34
CA ILE A 65 3.98 -3.26 4.57
C ILE A 65 3.23 -2.38 5.56
N ARG A 66 3.50 -1.07 5.53
CA ARG A 66 2.91 -0.10 6.45
C ARG A 66 2.48 1.15 5.70
N LEU A 67 1.45 1.82 6.22
CA LEU A 67 1.09 3.16 5.80
C LEU A 67 1.55 4.12 6.87
N VAL A 68 2.21 5.21 6.46
CA VAL A 68 2.70 6.24 7.40
C VAL A 68 2.32 7.62 6.90
N HIS A 69 2.22 8.57 7.82
CA HIS A 69 2.12 9.97 7.50
C HIS A 69 3.45 10.42 6.90
N TYR A 70 3.42 10.95 5.68
CA TYR A 70 4.64 11.30 4.93
C TYR A 70 5.56 12.26 5.69
N LEU A 71 4.98 13.32 6.28
CA LEU A 71 5.76 14.37 6.96
C LEU A 71 6.26 14.00 8.36
N THR A 72 5.50 13.20 9.12
CA THR A 72 5.80 12.93 10.54
C THR A 72 6.37 11.52 10.76
N GLY A 73 6.16 10.61 9.80
CA GLY A 73 6.48 9.19 9.94
C GLY A 73 5.51 8.41 10.83
N ASP A 74 4.44 9.04 11.32
CA ASP A 74 3.46 8.38 12.19
C ASP A 74 2.74 7.25 11.44
N GLU A 75 2.67 6.08 12.06
CA GLU A 75 2.08 4.89 11.45
C GLU A 75 0.55 4.94 11.50
N TYR A 76 -0.09 4.76 10.35
CA TYR A 76 -1.53 4.48 10.27
C TYR A 76 -1.76 2.97 10.45
N THR A 77 -2.87 2.61 11.09
CA THR A 77 -3.25 1.19 11.18
C THR A 77 -3.69 0.68 9.81
N LEU A 78 -2.97 -0.31 9.30
CA LEU A 78 -3.31 -1.09 8.11
C LEU A 78 -3.64 -2.53 8.53
N GLY A 79 -4.90 -2.92 8.40
CA GLY A 79 -5.36 -4.27 8.73
C GLY A 79 -5.80 -5.07 7.51
N ILE A 80 -6.39 -6.23 7.79
CA ILE A 80 -6.99 -7.12 6.78
C ILE A 80 -8.47 -7.25 7.11
N VAL A 81 -9.32 -7.18 6.09
CA VAL A 81 -10.78 -7.07 6.25
C VAL A 81 -11.40 -8.15 7.12
N LEU A 82 -10.81 -9.36 7.13
CA LEU A 82 -11.29 -10.51 7.89
C LEU A 82 -11.05 -10.39 9.40
N GLU A 83 -10.12 -9.55 9.85
CA GLU A 83 -9.70 -9.50 11.26
C GLU A 83 -10.31 -8.34 12.03
N ASN A 84 -10.45 -7.18 11.39
CA ASN A 84 -10.92 -5.98 12.07
C ASN A 84 -11.66 -5.03 11.10
N PRO A 85 -12.84 -5.43 10.60
CA PRO A 85 -13.51 -4.76 9.48
C PRO A 85 -13.90 -3.29 9.73
N GLN A 86 -13.85 -2.81 10.98
CA GLN A 86 -14.18 -1.41 11.33
C GLN A 86 -13.15 -0.73 12.23
N GLY A 87 -12.10 -1.41 12.69
CA GLY A 87 -11.19 -0.84 13.69
C GLY A 87 -9.96 -0.15 13.13
N ASP A 88 -9.54 -0.52 11.92
CA ASP A 88 -8.33 0.04 11.30
C ASP A 88 -8.63 1.32 10.50
N MET A 89 -7.63 2.20 10.42
CA MET A 89 -7.69 3.40 9.60
C MET A 89 -7.75 3.03 8.13
N PHE A 90 -6.99 1.99 7.74
CA PHE A 90 -6.96 1.42 6.41
C PHE A 90 -7.07 -0.10 6.48
N THR A 91 -7.69 -0.68 5.46
CA THR A 91 -7.93 -2.13 5.39
C THR A 91 -7.58 -2.64 4.01
N LEU A 92 -6.71 -3.66 3.93
CA LEU A 92 -6.49 -4.44 2.72
C LEU A 92 -7.76 -5.26 2.43
N THR A 93 -8.39 -5.00 1.29
CA THR A 93 -9.63 -5.66 0.87
C THR A 93 -9.42 -6.64 -0.28
N ASN A 94 -8.42 -6.41 -1.13
CA ASN A 94 -8.15 -7.27 -2.26
C ASN A 94 -6.66 -7.22 -2.67
N PHE A 95 -6.22 -8.27 -3.33
CA PHE A 95 -4.92 -8.34 -3.98
C PHE A 95 -5.05 -8.99 -5.35
N PHE A 96 -4.52 -8.33 -6.37
CA PHE A 96 -4.51 -8.89 -7.72
C PHE A 96 -3.24 -8.52 -8.47
N ARG A 97 -3.06 -9.15 -9.62
CA ARG A 97 -1.83 -9.09 -10.42
C ARG A 97 -2.16 -8.77 -11.86
N LYS A 98 -1.31 -7.96 -12.50
CA LYS A 98 -1.40 -7.68 -13.93
C LYS A 98 0.00 -7.61 -14.53
N LYS A 99 0.34 -8.59 -15.37
CA LYS A 99 1.71 -8.79 -15.88
C LYS A 99 2.69 -8.87 -14.70
N GLU A 100 3.69 -8.01 -14.65
CA GLU A 100 4.71 -7.95 -13.59
C GLU A 100 4.32 -7.03 -12.41
N VAL A 101 3.12 -6.45 -12.45
CA VAL A 101 2.65 -5.49 -11.44
C VAL A 101 1.78 -6.19 -10.41
N ASN A 102 2.15 -6.01 -9.15
CA ASN A 102 1.37 -6.40 -7.98
C ASN A 102 0.47 -5.22 -7.58
N VAL A 103 -0.79 -5.49 -7.24
CA VAL A 103 -1.77 -4.46 -6.89
C VAL A 103 -2.48 -4.80 -5.59
N MET A 104 -2.38 -3.91 -4.60
CA MET A 104 -3.15 -3.97 -3.35
C MET A 104 -4.33 -3.00 -3.42
N GLU A 105 -5.53 -3.49 -3.14
CA GLU A 105 -6.69 -2.63 -2.91
C GLU A 105 -6.84 -2.37 -1.41
N ILE A 106 -6.86 -1.10 -1.03
CA ILE A 106 -6.98 -0.64 0.34
C ILE A 106 -8.18 0.28 0.46
N VAL A 107 -8.91 0.15 1.55
CA VAL A 107 -10.08 0.96 1.87
C VAL A 107 -9.81 1.77 3.12
N ALA A 108 -10.08 3.08 3.10
CA ALA A 108 -10.11 3.87 4.33
C ALA A 108 -11.33 3.50 5.18
N GLY A 109 -11.08 2.96 6.37
CA GLY A 109 -12.09 2.65 7.38
C GLY A 109 -12.33 3.85 8.29
N LYS A 110 -11.70 3.84 9.48
CA LYS A 110 -11.79 4.95 10.46
C LYS A 110 -11.00 6.19 10.08
N PHE A 111 -10.18 6.13 9.05
CA PHE A 111 -9.42 7.29 8.60
C PHE A 111 -10.38 8.39 8.14
N SER A 112 -10.33 9.53 8.82
CA SER A 112 -11.07 10.74 8.46
C SER A 112 -10.11 11.91 8.43
N GLY A 113 -10.19 12.71 7.36
CA GLY A 113 -9.34 13.88 7.19
C GLY A 113 -8.45 13.82 5.95
N TYR A 114 -7.55 14.81 5.88
CA TYR A 114 -6.62 15.03 4.79
C TYR A 114 -5.21 14.87 5.34
N ALA A 115 -4.48 13.86 4.86
CA ALA A 115 -3.10 13.66 5.24
C ALA A 115 -2.30 13.03 4.10
N PRO A 116 -1.02 13.42 3.94
CA PRO A 116 -0.14 12.81 2.97
C PRO A 116 0.24 11.40 3.45
N ILE A 117 -0.14 10.39 2.67
CA ILE A 117 0.13 8.98 2.99
C ILE A 117 1.35 8.51 2.21
N SER A 118 2.24 7.80 2.89
CA SER A 118 3.33 7.05 2.28
C SER A 118 3.18 5.56 2.54
N VAL A 119 3.56 4.73 1.57
CA VAL A 119 3.64 3.29 1.71
C VAL A 119 5.09 2.93 2.02
N VAL A 120 5.29 2.12 3.05
CA VAL A 120 6.59 1.65 3.48
C VAL A 120 6.65 0.14 3.33
N PHE A 121 7.67 -0.34 2.61
CA PHE A 121 8.05 -1.73 2.55
C PHE A 121 9.33 -1.94 3.37
N ASP A 122 9.28 -2.81 4.38
CA ASP A 122 10.42 -3.19 5.20
C ASP A 122 11.02 -4.50 4.68
N LEU A 123 12.21 -4.40 4.09
CA LEU A 123 13.01 -5.51 3.58
C LEU A 123 14.22 -5.71 4.47
N SER A 124 14.16 -6.61 5.45
CA SER A 124 15.32 -7.14 6.21
C SER A 124 16.49 -6.13 6.40
N ASN A 125 16.19 -4.93 6.93
CA ASN A 125 17.08 -3.79 7.23
C ASN A 125 17.13 -2.63 6.22
N GLU A 126 16.37 -2.69 5.13
CA GLU A 126 16.17 -1.58 4.19
C GLU A 126 14.70 -1.12 4.22
N ILE A 127 14.50 0.20 4.28
CA ILE A 127 13.18 0.82 4.25
C ILE A 127 13.00 1.45 2.87
N ILE A 128 12.06 0.91 2.09
CA ILE A 128 11.65 1.50 0.83
C ILE A 128 10.36 2.29 1.06
N ILE A 129 10.39 3.59 0.76
CA ILE A 129 9.28 4.52 0.96
C ILE A 129 8.76 4.98 -0.39
N SER A 130 7.43 5.10 -0.53
CA SER A 130 6.77 5.76 -1.65
C SER A 130 5.78 6.82 -1.17
N THR A 131 5.73 7.94 -1.87
CA THR A 131 4.97 9.18 -1.59
C THR A 131 4.04 9.47 -2.78
N GLU A 132 2.87 10.12 -2.77
CA GLU A 132 2.04 10.84 -1.81
C GLU A 132 0.58 10.74 -2.33
N PHE A 133 -0.42 10.78 -1.44
CA PHE A 133 -1.83 11.07 -1.81
C PHE A 133 -2.34 12.25 -0.98
N MET A 134 -2.87 13.27 -1.64
CA MET A 134 -3.58 14.38 -1.02
C MET A 134 -5.06 14.31 -1.45
N SER A 135 -5.96 14.10 -0.50
CA SER A 135 -7.37 13.84 -0.79
C SER A 135 -8.19 15.12 -1.07
N PHE A 136 -7.83 15.96 -2.04
CA PHE A 136 -8.77 16.97 -2.56
C PHE A 136 -8.32 17.42 -3.95
N SER A 137 -9.17 17.16 -4.96
CA SER A 137 -9.02 17.52 -6.38
C SER A 137 -7.75 16.99 -7.06
N GLY A 138 -7.93 16.01 -7.93
CA GLY A 138 -6.85 15.17 -8.46
C GLY A 138 -5.65 15.96 -8.97
N PHE A 139 -4.44 15.53 -8.61
CA PHE A 139 -3.29 15.42 -9.49
C PHE A 139 -2.14 14.67 -8.80
N GLU A 140 -1.34 14.01 -9.66
CA GLU A 140 0.06 13.61 -9.58
C GLU A 140 0.61 12.71 -8.45
N CYS A 141 1.00 11.50 -8.86
CA CYS A 141 1.94 10.63 -8.16
C CYS A 141 3.38 11.11 -8.44
N ARG A 142 4.15 11.40 -7.39
CA ARG A 142 5.61 11.61 -7.49
C ARG A 142 6.30 10.58 -6.61
N ALA A 143 6.87 9.55 -7.24
CA ALA A 143 7.70 8.58 -6.56
C ALA A 143 9.01 9.24 -6.11
N LEU A 144 9.20 9.39 -4.80
CA LEU A 144 10.51 9.67 -4.25
C LEU A 144 11.08 8.35 -3.72
N VAL A 145 11.90 7.69 -4.55
CA VAL A 145 12.66 6.51 -4.14
C VAL A 145 13.77 6.99 -3.22
N TYR A 146 13.61 6.82 -1.91
CA TYR A 146 14.76 6.90 -1.00
C TYR A 146 15.36 5.50 -0.88
N GLN A 147 16.52 5.33 -1.51
CA GLN A 147 17.42 4.20 -1.35
C GLN A 147 18.51 4.63 -0.38
N LYS A 148 18.81 3.80 0.63
CA LYS A 148 19.95 3.99 1.52
C LYS A 148 21.12 3.15 1.04
#